data_AF-L8X1D2-F1
#
_entry.id   AF-L8X1D2-F1
#
_cell.length_a   1.000
_cell.length_b   1.000
_cell.length_c   1.000
_cell.angle_alpha   90.00
_cell.angle_beta   90.00
_cell.angle_gamma   90.00
#
_symmetry.space_group_name_H-M   'P 1'
#
loop_
_entity.id
_entity.type
_entity.pdbx_description
1 polymer ?
#
loop_
_entity_poly.entity_id
_entity_poly.type
_entity_poly.pdbx_seq_one_letter_code
_entity_poly.pdbx_strand_id
1 'polypeptide(L)'
;MIFWPMAGDQPMNAIQVASVHDCGFEFLQVRTGDARSVAYRNGFEVEILGTEDAVRDEMKQILKMSKGVRGKHQRMNVRMLGKVVTDSLGPGGSGDIALWKFGQAVGLA
;
A
#
# COMPACT_ATOMS: atom_id res chain seq x y z
N MET A 1 -6.83 2.91 -2.36
CA MET A 1 -7.27 1.51 -2.17
C MET A 1 -7.51 1.25 -0.69
N ILE A 2 -8.23 0.17 -0.35
CA ILE A 2 -8.27 -0.35 1.02
C ILE A 2 -7.63 -1.74 0.99
N PHE A 3 -6.52 -1.91 1.70
CA PHE A 3 -5.72 -3.12 1.71
C PHE A 3 -6.25 -4.09 2.77
N TRP A 4 -6.45 -5.34 2.34
CA TRP A 4 -6.76 -6.48 3.19
C TRP A 4 -5.59 -7.48 3.10
N PRO A 5 -4.49 -7.25 3.81
CA PRO A 5 -3.32 -8.11 3.71
C PRO A 5 -3.58 -9.47 4.38
N MET A 6 -3.25 -10.55 3.68
CA MET A 6 -3.44 -11.93 4.18
C MET A 6 -2.12 -12.63 4.49
N ALA A 7 -1.18 -12.64 3.55
CA ALA A 7 0.05 -13.42 3.66
C ALA A 7 1.18 -12.86 2.79
N GLY A 8 2.38 -13.42 2.95
CA GLY A 8 3.56 -13.07 2.15
C GLY A 8 4.00 -11.62 2.37
N ASP A 9 4.28 -10.93 1.27
CA ASP A 9 4.73 -9.54 1.25
C ASP A 9 3.57 -8.53 1.28
N GLN A 10 2.30 -8.99 1.29
CA GLN A 10 1.13 -8.10 1.27
C GLN A 10 1.11 -7.07 2.42
N PRO A 11 1.45 -7.41 3.69
CA PRO A 11 1.53 -6.42 4.75
C PRO A 11 2.55 -5.31 4.46
N MET A 12 3.71 -5.66 3.88
CA MET A 12 4.76 -4.70 3.53
C MET A 12 4.32 -3.79 2.38
N ASN A 13 3.71 -4.38 1.34
CA ASN A 13 3.17 -3.62 0.21
C ASN A 13 2.04 -2.68 0.67
N ALA A 14 1.17 -3.13 1.58
CA ALA A 14 0.11 -2.30 2.13
C ALA A 14 0.68 -1.10 2.91
N ILE A 15 1.71 -1.29 3.72
CA ILE A 15 2.40 -0.20 4.44
C ILE A 15 3.05 0.78 3.44
N GLN A 16 3.76 0.28 2.43
CA GLN A 16 4.40 1.12 1.43
C GLN A 16 3.38 2.04 0.73
N VAL A 17 2.24 1.50 0.32
CA VAL A 17 1.24 2.30 -0.40
C VAL A 17 0.42 3.17 0.55
N ALA A 18 -0.02 2.65 1.71
CA ALA A 18 -0.93 3.37 2.61
C ALA A 18 -0.22 4.38 3.52
N SER A 19 1.01 4.09 3.96
CA SER A 19 1.74 4.93 4.90
C SER A 19 2.82 5.78 4.23
N VAL A 20 3.63 5.20 3.32
CA VAL A 20 4.74 5.95 2.69
C VAL A 20 4.21 6.86 1.59
N HIS A 21 3.35 6.34 0.70
CA HIS A 21 2.78 7.13 -0.40
C HIS A 21 1.43 7.80 -0.09
N ASP A 22 0.86 7.55 1.10
CA ASP A 22 -0.49 7.98 1.49
C ASP A 22 -1.51 7.79 0.35
N CYS A 23 -1.54 6.58 -0.21
CA CYS A 23 -2.34 6.19 -1.38
C CYS A 23 -3.44 5.16 -1.03
N GLY A 24 -3.83 5.07 0.24
CA GLY A 24 -4.89 4.18 0.67
C GLY A 24 -4.94 3.97 2.18
N PHE A 25 -5.76 3.02 2.58
CA PHE A 25 -5.88 2.56 3.96
C PHE A 25 -5.52 1.10 4.02
N GLU A 26 -5.09 0.64 5.18
CA GLU A 26 -4.84 -0.77 5.44
C GLU A 26 -5.65 -1.21 6.64
N PHE A 27 -6.21 -2.41 6.57
CA PHE A 27 -6.77 -3.09 7.71
C PHE A 27 -5.68 -3.80 8.51
N LEU A 28 -5.58 -3.46 9.79
CA LEU A 28 -4.74 -4.17 10.75
C LEU A 28 -5.50 -5.29 11.44
N GLN A 29 -6.78 -5.06 11.76
CA GLN A 29 -7.58 -5.99 12.56
C GLN A 29 -7.96 -7.27 11.81
N VAL A 30 -7.73 -7.32 10.50
CA VAL A 30 -7.93 -8.52 9.67
C VAL A 30 -6.78 -9.53 9.80
N ARG A 31 -5.67 -9.14 10.42
CA ARG A 31 -4.54 -10.02 10.68
C ARG A 31 -4.90 -10.96 11.83
N THR A 32 -4.76 -12.26 11.57
CA THR A 32 -5.10 -13.34 12.51
C THR A 32 -3.94 -14.33 12.61
N GLY A 33 -4.05 -15.35 13.48
CA GLY A 33 -2.98 -16.32 13.71
C GLY A 33 -1.71 -15.65 14.24
N ASP A 34 -0.55 -16.06 13.74
CA ASP A 34 0.77 -15.52 14.15
C ASP A 34 0.93 -14.01 13.87
N ALA A 35 0.12 -13.46 12.96
CA ALA A 35 0.12 -12.03 12.63
C ALA A 35 -0.76 -11.18 13.56
N ARG A 36 -1.49 -11.81 14.51
CA ARG A 36 -2.25 -11.14 15.57
C ARG A 36 -1.30 -10.67 16.67
N SER A 37 -0.53 -9.63 16.37
CA SER A 37 0.51 -9.08 17.25
C SER A 37 0.33 -7.57 17.44
N VAL A 38 1.28 -6.92 18.13
CA VAL A 38 1.38 -5.46 18.12
C VAL A 38 1.98 -5.01 16.78
N ALA A 39 1.32 -4.06 16.12
CA ALA A 39 1.84 -3.39 14.93
C ALA A 39 2.45 -2.04 15.31
N TYR A 40 3.69 -1.82 14.89
CA TYR A 40 4.41 -0.57 15.12
C TYR A 40 4.28 0.33 13.88
N ARG A 41 3.50 1.42 13.96
CA ARG A 41 3.24 2.33 12.84
C ARG A 41 3.43 3.78 13.21
N ASN A 42 4.26 4.49 12.44
CA ASN A 42 4.43 5.94 12.57
C ASN A 42 4.73 6.38 14.02
N GLY A 43 5.47 5.56 14.79
CA GLY A 43 5.78 5.80 16.20
C GLY A 43 4.68 5.37 17.19
N PHE A 44 3.60 4.75 16.74
CA PHE A 44 2.51 4.25 17.57
C PHE A 44 2.47 2.72 17.60
N GLU A 45 2.11 2.18 18.75
CA GLU A 45 1.79 0.77 18.92
C GLU A 45 0.28 0.57 18.73
N VAL A 46 -0.08 -0.35 17.86
CA VAL A 46 -1.49 -0.73 17.61
C VAL A 46 -1.64 -2.20 17.92
N GLU A 47 -2.40 -2.52 18.95
CA GLU A 47 -2.76 -3.90 19.27
C GLU A 47 -3.74 -4.47 18.24
N ILE A 48 -3.40 -5.63 17.66
CA ILE A 48 -4.27 -6.36 16.74
C ILE A 48 -5.08 -7.38 17.54
N LEU A 49 -6.38 -7.13 17.68
CA LEU A 49 -7.30 -8.03 18.36
C LEU A 49 -7.74 -9.19 17.46
N GLY A 50 -7.81 -8.99 16.14
CA GLY A 50 -8.14 -10.06 15.20
C GLY A 50 -9.58 -10.59 15.34
N THR A 51 -10.49 -9.83 15.96
CA THR A 51 -11.89 -10.22 16.16
C THR A 51 -12.81 -9.56 15.13
N GLU A 52 -13.97 -10.17 14.87
CA GLU A 52 -14.95 -9.61 13.94
C GLU A 52 -15.40 -8.19 14.33
N ASP A 53 -15.57 -7.93 15.63
CA ASP A 53 -15.94 -6.61 16.13
C ASP A 53 -14.84 -5.57 15.90
N ALA A 54 -13.58 -5.94 16.13
CA ALA A 54 -12.45 -5.06 15.87
C ALA A 54 -12.33 -4.73 14.36
N VAL A 55 -12.52 -5.73 13.49
CA VAL A 55 -12.56 -5.52 12.03
C VAL A 55 -13.73 -4.61 11.64
N ARG A 56 -14.92 -4.82 12.22
CA ARG A 56 -16.12 -4.01 11.96
C ARG A 56 -15.89 -2.55 12.31
N ASP A 57 -15.29 -2.28 13.46
CA ASP A 57 -15.05 -0.92 13.93
C ASP A 57 -13.94 -0.22 13.15
N GLU A 58 -12.86 -0.92 12.82
CA GLU A 58 -11.82 -0.43 11.91
C GLU A 58 -12.41 -0.08 10.53
N MET A 59 -13.29 -0.94 10.00
CA MET A 59 -14.00 -0.69 8.73
C MET A 59 -14.86 0.57 8.77
N LYS A 60 -15.66 0.78 9.83
CA LYS A 60 -16.45 2.01 9.96
C LYS A 60 -15.56 3.24 9.97
N GLN A 61 -14.45 3.20 10.70
CA GLN A 61 -13.51 4.32 10.80
C GLN A 61 -12.85 4.62 9.45
N ILE A 62 -12.32 3.60 8.76
CA ILE A 62 -11.70 3.75 7.44
C ILE A 62 -12.70 4.26 6.41
N LEU A 63 -13.92 3.75 6.39
CA LEU A 63 -14.97 4.23 5.49
C LEU A 63 -15.37 5.69 5.76
N LYS A 64 -15.38 6.12 7.02
CA LYS A 64 -15.59 7.53 7.38
C LYS A 64 -14.44 8.39 6.86
N MET A 65 -13.19 7.97 7.10
CA MET A 65 -11.98 8.70 6.66
C MET A 65 -11.86 8.77 5.13
N SER A 66 -12.23 7.71 4.41
CA SER A 66 -12.13 7.63 2.95
C SER A 66 -13.10 8.58 2.22
N LYS A 67 -14.22 8.92 2.88
CA LYS A 67 -15.18 9.94 2.43
C LYS A 67 -14.77 11.37 2.83
N GLY A 68 -13.91 11.50 3.83
CA GLY A 68 -13.43 12.77 4.36
C GLY A 68 -12.25 13.38 3.59
N VAL A 69 -11.60 14.35 4.26
CA VAL A 69 -10.44 15.09 3.72
C VAL A 69 -9.29 14.15 3.38
N ARG A 70 -8.96 13.21 4.29
CA ARG A 70 -7.89 12.23 4.06
C ARG A 70 -8.14 11.44 2.77
N GLY A 71 -9.34 10.88 2.58
CA GLY A 71 -9.63 10.14 1.35
C GLY A 71 -9.56 11.00 0.07
N LYS A 72 -9.89 12.30 0.14
CA LYS A 72 -9.67 13.22 -0.99
C LYS A 72 -8.19 13.37 -1.31
N HIS A 73 -7.34 13.56 -0.30
CA HIS A 73 -5.89 13.64 -0.46
C HIS A 73 -5.31 12.36 -1.05
N GLN A 74 -5.69 11.20 -0.52
CA GLN A 74 -5.20 9.92 -1.02
C GLN A 74 -5.58 9.67 -2.49
N ARG A 75 -6.76 10.11 -2.94
CA ARG A 75 -7.15 10.03 -4.35
C ARG A 75 -6.30 10.94 -5.25
N MET A 76 -5.88 12.10 -4.76
CA MET A 76 -4.94 12.95 -5.50
C MET A 76 -3.55 12.31 -5.56
N ASN A 77 -3.05 11.79 -4.43
CA ASN A 77 -1.76 11.11 -4.36
C ASN A 77 -1.70 9.91 -5.30
N VAL A 78 -2.75 9.09 -5.34
CA VAL A 78 -2.84 7.94 -6.26
C VAL A 78 -2.71 8.38 -7.72
N ARG A 79 -3.33 9.50 -8.13
CA ARG A 79 -3.20 10.01 -9.50
C ARG A 79 -1.78 10.47 -9.81
N MET A 80 -1.14 11.14 -8.87
CA MET A 80 0.26 11.58 -9.03
C MET A 80 1.21 10.38 -9.11
N LEU A 81 1.06 9.41 -8.20
CA LEU A 81 1.85 8.19 -8.20
C LEU A 81 1.64 7.39 -9.50
N GLY A 82 0.38 7.27 -9.95
CA GLY A 82 0.05 6.60 -11.21
C GLY A 82 0.73 7.26 -12.42
N LYS A 83 0.81 8.59 -12.44
CA LYS A 83 1.58 9.31 -13.46
C LYS A 83 3.06 8.97 -13.41
N VAL A 84 3.68 9.00 -12.23
CA VAL A 84 5.11 8.64 -12.07
C VAL A 84 5.39 7.22 -12.57
N VAL A 85 4.56 6.26 -12.19
CA VAL A 85 4.68 4.86 -12.65
C VAL A 85 4.53 4.77 -14.16
N THR A 86 3.53 5.42 -14.74
CA THR A 86 3.30 5.40 -16.20
C THR A 86 4.47 6.02 -16.96
N ASP A 87 4.94 7.18 -16.53
CA ASP A 87 6.08 7.88 -17.13
C ASP A 87 7.38 7.03 -17.00
N SER A 88 7.53 6.27 -15.91
CA SER A 88 8.69 5.38 -15.71
C SER A 88 8.74 4.18 -16.66
N LEU A 89 7.58 3.75 -17.18
CA LEU A 89 7.46 2.61 -18.08
C LEU A 89 7.38 3.02 -19.56
N GLY A 90 7.19 4.30 -19.86
CA GLY A 90 7.17 4.82 -21.24
C GLY A 90 8.56 4.90 -21.89
N PRO A 91 8.63 5.23 -23.19
CA PRO A 91 9.91 5.36 -23.91
C PRO A 91 10.84 6.37 -23.24
N GLY A 92 12.09 5.96 -22.99
CA GLY A 92 13.07 6.76 -22.25
C GLY A 92 12.82 6.86 -20.73
N GLY A 93 11.80 6.17 -20.22
CA GLY A 93 11.54 6.00 -18.80
C GLY A 93 12.57 5.08 -18.13
N SER A 94 12.63 5.12 -16.80
CA SER A 94 13.63 4.34 -16.05
C SER A 94 13.48 2.82 -16.25
N GLY A 95 12.25 2.31 -16.35
CA GLY A 95 11.98 0.90 -16.62
C GLY A 95 12.40 0.48 -18.03
N ASP A 96 12.09 1.32 -19.03
CA ASP A 96 12.49 1.10 -20.42
C ASP A 96 14.03 1.06 -20.57
N ILE A 97 14.72 2.05 -19.99
CA ILE A 97 16.19 2.10 -19.98
C ILE A 97 16.78 0.90 -19.26
N ALA A 98 16.23 0.51 -18.10
CA ALA A 98 16.73 -0.61 -17.33
C ALA A 98 16.57 -1.94 -18.09
N LEU A 99 15.41 -2.13 -18.75
CA LEU A 99 15.15 -3.31 -19.55
C LEU A 99 16.08 -3.39 -20.77
N TRP A 100 16.31 -2.26 -21.45
CA TRP A 100 17.27 -2.18 -22.56
C TRP A 100 18.68 -2.55 -22.10
N LYS A 101 19.17 -1.97 -20.99
CA LYS A 101 20.49 -2.30 -20.41
C LYS A 101 20.60 -3.78 -20.05
N PHE A 102 19.54 -4.34 -19.46
CA PHE A 102 19.50 -5.75 -19.14
C PHE A 102 19.60 -6.62 -20.40
N GLY A 103 18.86 -6.29 -21.46
CA GLY A 103 18.93 -6.97 -22.76
C GLY A 103 20.34 -6.99 -23.35
N GLN A 104 21.07 -5.87 -23.29
CA GLN A 104 22.48 -5.82 -23.69
C GLN A 104 23.36 -6.73 -22.84
N ALA A 105 23.16 -6.75 -21.52
CA ALA A 105 23.95 -7.56 -20.61
C ALA A 105 23.76 -9.08 -20.84
N VAL A 106 22.62 -9.49 -21.40
CA VAL A 106 22.32 -10.90 -21.72
C VAL A 106 22.44 -11.24 -23.22
N GLY A 107 22.95 -10.31 -24.05
CA GLY A 107 23.22 -10.54 -25.47
C GLY A 107 21.98 -10.58 -26.39
N LEU A 108 20.89 -9.93 -25.99
CA LEU A 108 19.63 -9.87 -26.76
C LEU A 108 19.50 -8.65 -27.69
N ALA A 109 20.52 -7.79 -27.76
CA ALA A 109 20.53 -6.55 -28.53
C ALA A 109 21.76 -6.47 -29.43
#